data_AF-A0A961H9R7-F1
#
_entry.id   AF-A0A961H9R7-F1
#
_cell.length_a   1.000
_cell.length_b   1.000
_cell.length_c   1.000
_cell.angle_alpha   90.00
_cell.angle_beta   90.00
_cell.angle_gamma   90.00
#
_symmetry.space_group_name_H-M   'P 1'
#
loop_
_entity.id
_entity.type
_entity.pdbx_description
1 polymer ?
#
loop_
_entity_poly.entity_id
_entity_poly.type
_entity_poly.pdbx_seq_one_letter_code
_entity_poly.pdbx_strand_id
1 'polypeptide(L)'
;IEGVLAGEGEPEQVMAARGLTLVRDDSLIQAAVDEALAANPDIAEKIRGGKVQAAGAVVGAVMKATKGQADAARVRELVLKVCGQDG
;
A
#
# COMPACT_ATOMS: atom_id res chain seq x y z
N ILE A 1 32.48 -4.84 -24.42
CA ILE A 1 31.11 -5.06 -23.89
C ILE A 1 30.38 -3.73 -24.04
N GLU A 2 30.09 -3.21 -25.23
CA GLU A 2 29.35 -3.77 -26.38
C GLU A 2 27.96 -4.27 -26.00
N GLY A 3 26.93 -3.54 -26.45
CA GLY A 3 25.51 -3.79 -26.21
C GLY A 3 24.70 -2.49 -26.34
N VAL A 4 24.45 -2.08 -27.58
CA VAL A 4 23.73 -0.85 -27.97
C VAL A 4 22.22 -1.09 -27.99
N LEU A 5 21.47 -0.09 -27.50
CA LEU A 5 20.04 0.26 -27.72
C LEU A 5 19.01 -0.86 -28.01
N ALA A 6 17.99 -0.94 -27.15
CA ALA A 6 16.60 -1.18 -27.54
C ALA A 6 15.72 -0.21 -26.74
N GLY A 7 14.94 0.63 -27.45
CA GLY A 7 14.21 1.78 -26.92
C GLY A 7 12.92 1.46 -26.16
N GLU A 8 12.98 0.65 -25.12
CA GLU A 8 11.99 0.58 -24.04
C GLU A 8 12.76 0.25 -22.75
N GLY A 9 13.25 1.29 -22.08
CA GLY A 9 14.03 1.14 -20.86
C GLY A 9 13.56 2.18 -19.87
N GLU A 10 12.42 1.93 -19.24
CA GLU A 10 12.04 2.74 -18.08
C GLU A 10 13.09 2.50 -16.98
N PRO A 11 13.78 3.55 -16.48
CA PRO A 11 14.91 3.46 -15.54
C PRO A 11 14.57 2.89 -14.15
N GLU A 12 13.35 2.38 -13.95
CA GLU A 12 12.84 1.94 -12.66
C GLU A 12 13.26 0.51 -12.28
N GLN A 13 13.80 -0.25 -13.24
CA GLN A 13 14.14 -1.66 -13.03
C GLN A 13 15.52 -1.92 -12.41
N VAL A 14 16.31 -0.89 -12.07
CA VAL A 14 17.67 -1.06 -11.51
C VAL A 14 17.85 -0.46 -10.11
N MET A 15 16.77 -0.04 -9.42
CA MET A 15 16.85 0.35 -8.00
C MET A 15 16.43 -0.75 -7.01
N ALA A 16 16.18 -1.97 -7.49
CA ALA A 16 15.92 -3.16 -6.67
C ALA A 16 17.16 -3.73 -5.96
N ALA A 17 18.25 -2.96 -5.81
CA ALA A 17 19.51 -3.46 -5.30
C ALA A 17 19.61 -3.48 -3.76
N ARG A 18 18.79 -2.73 -3.01
CA ARG A 18 18.79 -2.76 -1.53
C ARG A 18 17.42 -2.38 -0.93
N GLY A 19 16.40 -3.22 -1.13
CA GLY A 19 15.27 -3.48 -0.22
C GLY A 19 14.57 -2.36 0.57
N LEU A 20 14.71 -1.09 0.22
CA LEU A 20 14.28 0.06 1.03
C LEU A 20 13.74 1.22 0.19
N THR A 21 13.35 0.98 -1.06
CA THR A 21 12.59 1.99 -1.79
C THR A 21 11.19 2.02 -1.17
N LEU A 22 10.97 2.98 -0.29
CA LEU A 22 9.65 3.28 0.27
C LEU A 22 8.70 3.51 -0.90
N VAL A 23 7.66 2.69 -1.02
CA VAL A 23 6.57 2.90 -1.98
C VAL A 23 5.88 4.18 -1.53
N ARG A 24 6.17 5.27 -2.24
CA ARG A 24 5.52 6.58 -2.06
C ARG A 24 4.39 6.83 -3.06
N ASP A 25 4.18 5.90 -3.98
CA ASP A 25 3.07 6.00 -4.92
C ASP A 25 1.78 5.67 -4.17
N ASP A 26 1.01 6.71 -3.89
CA ASP A 26 -0.30 6.60 -3.26
C ASP A 26 -1.22 5.67 -4.04
N SER A 27 -1.07 5.55 -5.37
CA SER A 27 -1.88 4.67 -6.21
C SER A 27 -1.64 3.20 -5.90
N LEU A 28 -0.36 2.82 -5.67
CA LEU A 28 0.00 1.45 -5.30
C LEU A 28 -0.44 1.11 -3.87
N ILE A 29 -0.31 2.08 -2.96
CA ILE A 29 -0.78 1.90 -1.57
C ILE A 29 -2.31 1.79 -1.56
N GLN A 30 -3.00 2.63 -2.33
CA GLN A 30 -4.47 2.62 -2.44
C GLN A 30 -4.97 1.28 -2.97
N ALA A 31 -4.37 0.74 -4.04
CA ALA A 31 -4.74 -0.56 -4.57
C ALA A 31 -4.56 -1.69 -3.52
N ALA A 32 -3.46 -1.67 -2.78
CA ALA A 32 -3.22 -2.66 -1.72
C ALA A 32 -4.22 -2.52 -0.55
N VAL A 33 -4.61 -1.28 -0.21
CA VAL A 33 -5.65 -1.00 0.80
C VAL A 33 -7.01 -1.53 0.34
N ASP A 34 -7.39 -1.29 -0.91
CA ASP A 34 -8.65 -1.75 -1.47
C ASP A 34 -8.72 -3.29 -1.48
N GLU A 35 -7.64 -3.95 -1.87
CA GLU A 35 -7.52 -5.41 -1.83
C GLU A 35 -7.61 -5.94 -0.39
N ALA A 36 -6.92 -5.31 0.56
CA ALA A 36 -6.95 -5.72 1.95
C ALA A 36 -8.33 -5.53 2.60
N LEU A 37 -9.06 -4.47 2.24
CA LEU A 37 -10.44 -4.23 2.68
C LEU A 37 -11.42 -5.20 2.03
N ALA A 38 -11.26 -5.50 0.73
CA ALA A 38 -12.07 -6.49 0.02
C ALA A 38 -11.86 -7.91 0.57
N ALA A 39 -10.63 -8.25 0.98
CA ALA A 39 -10.32 -9.52 1.63
C ALA A 39 -10.84 -9.60 3.08
N ASN A 40 -11.13 -8.47 3.71
CA ASN A 40 -11.58 -8.39 5.11
C ASN A 40 -12.84 -7.50 5.26
N PRO A 41 -13.98 -7.88 4.65
CA PRO A 41 -15.19 -7.05 4.66
C PRO A 41 -15.70 -6.75 6.07
N ASP A 42 -15.61 -7.71 7.00
CA ASP A 42 -16.00 -7.51 8.41
C ASP A 42 -15.18 -6.41 9.11
N ILE A 43 -13.91 -6.26 8.74
CA ILE A 43 -13.02 -5.24 9.29
C ILE A 43 -13.40 -3.89 8.68
N ALA A 44 -13.65 -3.84 7.38
CA ALA A 44 -14.12 -2.62 6.70
C ALA A 44 -15.45 -2.12 7.29
N GLU A 45 -16.39 -3.01 7.62
CA GLU A 45 -17.65 -2.65 8.29
C GLU A 45 -17.43 -2.12 9.71
N LYS A 46 -16.55 -2.75 10.49
CA LYS A 46 -16.19 -2.26 11.82
C LYS A 46 -15.63 -0.84 11.75
N ILE A 47 -14.70 -0.58 10.83
CA ILE A 47 -14.11 0.75 10.65
C ILE A 47 -15.19 1.76 10.26
N ARG A 48 -16.04 1.44 9.27
CA ARG A 48 -17.19 2.27 8.87
C ARG A 48 -18.16 2.52 10.03
N GLY A 49 -18.29 1.58 10.96
CA GLY A 49 -19.07 1.70 12.19
C GLY A 49 -18.39 2.47 13.33
N GLY A 50 -17.29 3.20 13.06
CA GLY A 50 -16.57 4.00 14.04
C GLY A 50 -15.47 3.26 14.79
N LYS A 51 -15.24 1.97 14.50
CA LYS A 51 -14.18 1.19 15.14
C LYS A 51 -12.84 1.39 14.42
N VAL A 52 -12.27 2.59 14.53
CA VAL A 52 -11.02 2.99 13.85
C VAL A 52 -9.79 2.16 14.22
N GLN A 53 -9.77 1.56 15.41
CA GLN A 53 -8.71 0.62 15.84
C GLN A 53 -8.60 -0.62 14.93
N ALA A 54 -9.69 -1.04 14.30
CA ALA A 54 -9.73 -2.18 13.39
C ALA A 54 -8.92 -1.92 12.11
N ALA A 55 -8.65 -0.65 11.78
CA ALA A 55 -7.74 -0.27 10.70
C ALA A 55 -6.33 -0.83 10.89
N GLY A 56 -5.87 -1.07 12.13
CA GLY A 56 -4.55 -1.64 12.39
C GLY A 56 -4.34 -3.03 11.78
N ALA A 57 -5.40 -3.83 11.69
CA ALA A 57 -5.33 -5.14 11.03
C ALA A 57 -5.12 -5.01 9.52
N VAL A 58 -5.80 -4.05 8.89
CA VAL A 58 -5.65 -3.75 7.46
C VAL A 58 -4.26 -3.20 7.17
N VAL A 59 -3.76 -2.28 8.02
CA VAL A 59 -2.40 -1.75 7.92
C VAL A 59 -1.37 -2.88 7.97
N GLY A 60 -1.48 -3.80 8.92
CA GLY A 60 -0.59 -4.96 9.02
C GLY A 60 -0.63 -5.86 7.78
N ALA A 61 -1.82 -6.08 7.20
CA ALA A 61 -1.97 -6.85 5.97
C ALA A 61 -1.29 -6.18 4.77
N VAL A 62 -1.49 -4.88 4.59
CA VAL A 62 -0.87 -4.08 3.50
C VAL A 62 0.64 -4.00 3.67
N MET A 63 1.14 -3.76 4.88
CA MET A 63 2.58 -3.76 5.17
C MET A 63 3.22 -5.12 4.87
N LYS A 64 2.53 -6.22 5.18
CA LYS A 64 3.01 -7.57 4.86
C LYS A 64 3.03 -7.81 3.34
N ALA A 65 1.98 -7.42 2.63
CA ALA A 65 1.88 -7.56 1.17
C ALA A 65 2.96 -6.77 0.43
N THR A 66 3.25 -5.55 0.91
CA THR A 66 4.30 -4.68 0.38
C THR A 66 5.68 -4.96 0.95
N LYS A 67 5.88 -6.03 1.74
CA LYS A 67 7.16 -6.39 2.38
C LYS A 67 7.79 -5.25 3.19
N GLY A 68 6.97 -4.43 3.85
CA GLY A 68 7.39 -3.28 4.64
C GLY A 68 7.80 -2.06 3.81
N GLN A 69 7.55 -2.07 2.50
CA GLN A 69 7.87 -0.95 1.63
C GLN A 69 6.82 0.17 1.69
N ALA A 70 5.59 -0.10 2.15
CA ALA A 70 4.58 0.94 2.35
C ALA A 70 4.74 1.64 3.71
N ASP A 71 4.46 2.94 3.75
CA ASP A 71 4.43 3.73 4.99
C ASP A 71 3.17 3.38 5.81
N ALA A 72 3.35 2.91 7.04
CA ALA A 72 2.26 2.48 7.91
C ALA A 72 1.27 3.60 8.25
N ALA A 73 1.76 4.83 8.44
CA ALA A 73 0.90 5.97 8.74
C ALA A 73 0.07 6.35 7.52
N ARG A 74 0.68 6.35 6.33
CA ARG A 74 -0.01 6.62 5.07
C ARG A 74 -1.07 5.57 4.76
N VAL A 75 -0.74 4.28 4.92
CA VAL A 75 -1.69 3.18 4.77
C VAL A 75 -2.87 3.37 5.71
N ARG A 76 -2.62 3.71 6.98
CA ARG A 76 -3.68 3.93 7.97
C ARG A 76 -4.60 5.08 7.57
N GLU A 77 -4.04 6.20 7.13
CA GLU A 77 -4.80 7.35 6.64
C GLU A 77 -5.71 6.94 5.47
N LEU A 78 -5.17 6.25 4.46
CA LEU A 78 -5.95 5.79 3.31
C LEU A 78 -7.05 4.81 3.71
N VAL A 79 -6.78 3.87 4.63
CA VAL A 79 -7.81 2.95 5.15
C VAL A 79 -8.97 3.71 5.80
N LEU A 80 -8.67 4.70 6.64
CA LEU A 80 -9.70 5.52 7.29
C LEU A 80 -10.47 6.34 6.26
N LYS A 81 -9.78 6.97 5.31
CA LYS A 81 -10.38 7.73 4.22
C LYS A 81 -11.35 6.90 3.37
N VAL A 82 -10.93 5.71 2.93
CA VAL A 82 -11.77 4.77 2.16
C VAL A 82 -13.01 4.35 2.96
N CYS A 83 -12.85 4.16 4.27
CA CYS A 83 -13.95 3.81 5.16
C CYS A 83 -14.80 5.01 5.61
N GLY A 84 -14.54 6.22 5.09
CA GLY A 84 -15.28 7.43 5.46
C GLY A 84 -15.08 7.86 6.91
N GLN A 85 -13.93 7.53 7.50
CA GLN A 85 -13.52 7.90 8.87
C GLN A 85 -12.42 8.97 8.87
N ASP A 86 -12.30 9.74 7.78
CA ASP A 86 -11.39 10.89 7.69
C ASP A 86 -12.05 12.07 8.43
N GLY A 87 -11.66 12.29 9.69
CA GLY A 87 -12.21 13.31 10.59
C GLY A 87 -11.38 13.49 11.84
#